data_AF-A0A9X2YBW6-F1
#
_entry.id   AF-A0A9X2YBW6-F1
#
_cell.length_a   1.000
_cell.length_b   1.000
_cell.length_c   1.000
_cell.angle_alpha   90.00
_cell.angle_beta   90.00
_cell.angle_gamma   90.00
#
_symmetry.space_group_name_H-M   'P 1'
#
loop_
_entity.id
_entity.type
_entity.pdbx_description
1 polymer ?
#
loop_
_entity_poly.entity_id
_entity_poly.type
_entity_poly.pdbx_seq_one_letter_code
_entity_poly.pdbx_strand_id
1 'polypeptide(L)' 'MPVLEQFYDAAETMLEAHRRGHVDVTESTVRKAAYYGARPLKRTKIGARAFFARGDIEAWLESRIQRID' A
#
# COMPACT_ATOMS: atom_id res chain seq x y z
N MET A 1 -14.09 7.34 -18.97
CA MET A 1 -12.62 7.26 -19.04
C MET A 1 -12.19 6.06 -18.21
N PRO A 2 -11.47 5.07 -18.74
CA PRO A 2 -10.91 4.02 -17.90
C PRO A 2 -9.94 4.67 -16.91
N VAL A 3 -10.15 4.43 -15.63
CA VAL A 3 -9.20 4.86 -14.60
C VAL A 3 -7.96 4.01 -14.83
N LEU A 4 -6.89 4.61 -15.37
CA LEU A 4 -5.60 3.93 -15.45
C LEU A 4 -5.18 3.61 -14.02
N GLU A 5 -5.16 2.33 -13.69
CA GLU A 5 -4.75 1.85 -12.38
C GLU A 5 -3.28 2.20 -12.20
N GLN A 6 -3.01 3.15 -11.29
CA GLN A 6 -1.64 3.56 -10.97
C GLN A 6 -1.03 2.52 -10.03
N PHE A 7 0.15 2.05 -10.39
CA PHE A 7 0.94 1.09 -9.65
C PHE A 7 2.13 1.79 -9.01
N TYR A 8 2.33 1.53 -7.73
CA TYR A 8 3.40 2.12 -6.93
C TYR A 8 4.34 1.04 -6.43
N ASP A 9 5.63 1.32 -6.34
CA ASP A 9 6.56 0.47 -5.60
C ASP A 9 6.45 0.70 -4.08
N ALA A 10 7.29 0.02 -3.29
CA ALA A 10 7.21 0.12 -1.83
C ALA A 10 7.56 1.52 -1.29
N ALA A 11 8.49 2.24 -1.93
CA ALA A 11 8.89 3.58 -1.54
C ALA A 11 7.83 4.60 -1.94
N GLU A 12 7.27 4.46 -3.15
CA GLU A 12 6.16 5.29 -3.61
C GLU A 12 4.90 5.07 -2.77
N THR A 13 4.62 3.83 -2.34
CA THR A 13 3.50 3.51 -1.44
C THR A 13 3.67 4.19 -0.08
N MET A 14 4.89 4.23 0.46
CA MET A 14 5.20 4.96 1.68
C MET A 14 4.93 6.46 1.51
N LEU A 15 5.40 7.06 0.41
CA LEU A 15 5.17 8.48 0.12
C LEU A 15 3.68 8.79 -0.03
N GLU A 16 2.91 7.90 -0.68
CA GLU A 16 1.46 8.05 -0.81
C GLU A 16 0.75 7.97 0.55
N ALA A 17 1.18 7.06 1.42
CA ALA A 17 0.66 6.97 2.78
C ALA A 17 0.97 8.25 3.58
N HIS A 18 2.18 8.80 3.45
CA HIS A 18 2.58 10.06 4.10
C HIS A 18 1.76 11.25 3.61
N ARG A 19 1.51 11.35 2.30
CA ARG A 19 0.63 12.38 1.71
C ARG A 19 -0.79 12.34 2.27
N ARG A 20 -1.22 11.19 2.78
CA ARG A 20 -2.53 10.97 3.40
C ARG A 20 -2.51 11.09 4.93
N GLY A 21 -1.40 11.50 5.52
CA GLY A 21 -1.25 11.70 6.96
C GLY A 21 -0.77 10.48 7.73
N HIS A 22 -0.51 9.34 7.08
CA HIS A 22 0.02 8.13 7.72
C HIS A 22 1.56 8.18 7.79
N VAL A 23 2.10 9.13 8.57
CA VAL A 23 3.55 9.34 8.73
C VAL A 23 4.28 8.17 9.40
N ASP A 24 3.53 7.29 10.07
CA ASP A 24 4.02 6.08 10.73
C ASP A 24 4.32 4.93 9.74
N VAL A 25 3.83 5.04 8.51
CA VAL A 25 4.09 4.05 7.46
C VAL A 25 5.52 4.23 6.95
N THR A 26 6.31 3.18 7.03
CA THR A 26 7.65 3.11 6.42
C THR A 26 7.65 2.05 5.32
N GLU A 27 8.68 2.04 4.47
CA GLU A 27 8.91 0.93 3.53
C GLU A 27 8.88 -0.45 4.23
N SER A 28 9.40 -0.54 5.45
CA SER A 28 9.36 -1.77 6.25
C SER A 28 7.93 -2.16 6.60
N THR A 29 7.09 -1.21 6.99
CA THR A 29 5.66 -1.43 7.24
C THR A 29 4.94 -1.91 5.97
N VAL A 30 5.23 -1.30 4.82
CA VAL A 30 4.69 -1.71 3.51
C VAL A 30 5.10 -3.15 3.18
N ARG A 31 6.39 -3.47 3.29
CA ARG A 31 6.90 -4.84 3.05
C ARG A 31 6.29 -5.85 4.02
N LYS A 32 6.12 -5.51 5.29
CA LYS A 32 5.42 -6.34 6.28
C LYS A 32 3.97 -6.60 5.85
N ALA A 33 3.23 -5.54 5.52
CA ALA A 33 1.85 -5.63 5.06
C ALA A 33 1.69 -6.41 3.75
N ALA A 34 2.72 -6.47 2.92
CA ALA A 34 2.68 -7.14 1.62
C ALA A 34 3.14 -8.62 1.65
N TYR A 35 4.14 -8.94 2.48
CA TYR A 35 4.83 -10.24 2.45
C TYR A 35 4.56 -11.12 3.69
N TYR A 36 4.19 -10.51 4.82
CA TYR A 36 4.19 -11.19 6.13
C TYR A 36 2.80 -11.13 6.81
N GLY A 37 2.54 -12.08 7.71
CA GLY A 37 1.29 -12.14 8.48
C GLY A 37 0.03 -12.26 7.62
N ALA A 38 -0.99 -11.47 7.96
CA ALA A 38 -2.29 -11.44 7.27
C ALA A 38 -2.24 -10.87 5.84
N ARG A 39 -1.12 -10.24 5.45
CA ARG A 39 -0.88 -9.65 4.12
C ARG A 39 -2.01 -8.74 3.63
N PRO A 40 -2.39 -7.70 4.40
CA PRO A 40 -3.51 -6.83 4.03
C PRO A 40 -3.23 -5.97 2.78
N LEU A 41 -1.97 -5.83 2.36
CA LEU A 41 -1.63 -5.09 1.14
C LEU A 41 -1.38 -6.06 -0.01
N LYS A 42 -2.24 -6.01 -1.02
CA LYS A 42 -2.16 -6.88 -2.20
C LYS A 42 -1.00 -6.47 -3.10
N ARG A 43 -0.22 -7.47 -3.51
CA ARG A 43 0.91 -7.29 -4.45
C ARG A 43 0.47 -7.62 -5.86
N THR A 44 0.78 -6.72 -6.79
CA THR A 44 0.69 -6.95 -8.23
C THR A 44 2.09 -7.13 -8.80
N LYS A 45 2.33 -8.28 -9.45
CA LYS A 45 3.64 -8.58 -10.04
C LYS A 45 3.66 -8.06 -11.48
N ILE A 46 4.54 -7.11 -11.76
CA ILE A 46 4.77 -6.60 -13.12
C ILE A 46 6.23 -6.92 -13.45
N GLY A 47 6.43 -7.92 -14.33
CA GLY A 47 7.74 -8.50 -14.58
C GLY A 47 8.35 -9.14 -13.33
N ALA A 48 9.56 -8.71 -12.94
CA ALA A 48 10.27 -9.22 -11.77
C ALA A 48 10.02 -8.42 -10.48
N ARG A 49 9.29 -7.30 -10.54
CA ARG A 49 9.07 -6.39 -9.40
C ARG A 49 7.63 -6.47 -8.90
N ALA A 50 7.47 -6.24 -7.60
CA ALA A 50 6.16 -6.13 -6.97
C ALA A 50 5.75 -4.66 -6.90
N PHE A 51 4.53 -4.39 -7.32
CA PHE A 51 3.88 -3.09 -7.27
C PHE A 51 2.55 -3.20 -6.52
N PHE A 52 1.99 -2.06 -6.16
CA PHE A 52 0.80 -1.92 -5.36
C PHE A 52 -0.17 -1.00 -6.09
N ALA A 53 -1.39 -1.47 -6.36
CA ALA A 53 -2.40 -0.63 -6.98
C ALA A 53 -2.85 0.46 -6.01
N ARG A 54 -3.15 1.66 -6.51
CA ARG A 54 -3.67 2.76 -5.69
C ARG A 54 -4.82 2.33 -4.80
N GLY A 55 -5.83 1.64 -5.35
CA GLY A 55 -7.00 1.21 -4.59
C GLY A 55 -6.67 0.22 -3.47
N ASP A 56 -5.71 -0.69 -3.69
CA ASP A 56 -5.26 -1.62 -2.66
C ASP A 56 -4.51 -0.89 -1.52
N ILE A 57 -3.73 0.14 -1.84
CA ILE A 57 -3.07 1.00 -0.85
C ILE A 57 -4.12 1.73 -0.02
N GLU A 58 -5.13 2.33 -0.67
CA GLU A 58 -6.21 3.06 -0.01
C GLU A 58 -7.00 2.18 0.95
N ALA A 59 -7.48 1.02 0.47
CA ALA A 59 -8.21 0.07 1.31
C ALA A 59 -7.37 -0.44 2.49
N TRP A 60 -6.07 -0.68 2.27
CA TRP A 60 -5.15 -1.06 3.34
C TRP A 60 -5.04 0.06 4.39
N LEU A 61 -4.82 1.31 3.98
CA LEU A 61 -4.70 2.45 4.90
C LEU A 61 -6.00 2.68 5.69
N GLU A 62 -7.16 2.61 5.03
CA GLU A 62 -8.48 2.73 5.69
C GLU A 62 -8.70 1.64 6.73
N SER A 63 -8.29 0.40 6.45
CA SER A 63 -8.39 -0.71 7.42
C SER A 63 -7.53 -0.53 8.67
N ARG A 64 -6.52 0.37 8.62
CA ARG A 64 -5.69 0.71 9.78
C ARG A 64 -6.39 1.72 10.70
N ILE A 65 -7.23 2.60 10.15
CA ILE A 65 -7.97 3.61 10.92
C ILE A 65 -9.06 2.94 11.76
N GLN A 66 -9.80 1.99 11.19
CA GLN A 66 -10.89 1.26 11.87
C GLN A 66 -10.45 0.36 13.05
N ARG A 67 -9.15 0.29 13.36
CA ARG A 67 -8.63 -0.45 14.52
C ARG A 67 -8.44 0.39 15.78
N ILE A 68 -8.67 1.71 15.70
CA ILE A 68 -8.45 2.65 16.80
C ILE A 68 -9.78 3.14 17.43
N ASP A 69 -10.92 2.81 16.85
CA ASP A 69 -12.26 3.07 17.40
C ASP A 69 -12.79 1.92 18.28
#